data_AF-A0A838YPB3-F1
#
_entry.id   AF-A0A838YPB3-F1
#
_cell.length_a   1.000
_cell.length_b   1.000
_cell.length_c   1.000
_cell.angle_alpha   90.00
_cell.angle_beta   90.00
_cell.angle_gamma   90.00
#
_symmetry.space_group_name_H-M   'P 1'
#
loop_
_entity.id
_entity.type
_entity.pdbx_description
1 polymer ?
#
loop_
_entity_poly.entity_id
_entity_poly.type
_entity_poly.pdbx_seq_one_letter_code
_entity_poly.pdbx_strand_id
1 'polypeptide(L)'
;MQLSAEKIIQTFPRCNRSLVISLVPFLNLYLPTFGIDTKLEISHFLAQAAKETDSFQVLKEYASGADYEGRTDLGNVYKGDGIKFKGHGIFMTTGRTNHAIAGKKIYENDVFGEDRKVFVNDTILKHPELLCQPQWAVASACIFWLEKDLSNLCKSDVELVTIKRKIDGKWSNYECYPIEAISRKVNGGLNGFSDRKLFYRKISQWS
;
A
#
# COMPACT_ATOMS: atom_id res chain seq x y z
N MET A 1 2.60 5.10 17.79
CA MET A 1 2.21 3.82 18.47
C MET A 1 3.18 2.73 18.05
N GLN A 2 3.79 1.98 18.96
CA GLN A 2 4.67 0.86 18.60
C GLN A 2 3.83 -0.36 18.22
N LEU A 3 4.04 -0.90 17.03
CA LEU A 3 3.38 -2.11 16.53
C LEU A 3 4.05 -3.37 17.07
N SER A 4 3.25 -4.35 17.46
CA SER A 4 3.70 -5.70 17.79
C SER A 4 3.18 -6.71 16.77
N ALA A 5 4.02 -7.70 16.44
CA ALA A 5 3.63 -8.78 15.54
C ALA A 5 2.49 -9.60 16.16
N GLU A 6 2.52 -9.80 17.48
CA GLU A 6 1.50 -10.52 18.22
C GLU A 6 0.12 -9.88 18.05
N LYS A 7 0.02 -8.54 18.11
CA LYS A 7 -1.27 -7.84 17.98
C LYS A 7 -1.82 -7.94 16.56
N ILE A 8 -0.96 -7.85 15.54
CA ILE A 8 -1.35 -8.06 14.15
C ILE A 8 -1.82 -9.50 13.95
N ILE A 9 -1.06 -10.49 14.42
CA ILE A 9 -1.40 -11.92 14.29
C ILE A 9 -2.71 -12.26 15.01
N GLN A 10 -2.94 -11.70 16.20
CA GLN A 10 -4.21 -11.88 16.92
C GLN A 10 -5.39 -11.27 16.17
N THR A 11 -5.20 -10.11 15.53
CA THR A 11 -6.25 -9.42 14.77
C THR A 11 -6.56 -10.13 13.46
N PHE A 12 -5.53 -10.70 12.83
CA PHE A 12 -5.57 -11.41 11.54
C PHE A 12 -5.06 -12.85 11.72
N PRO A 13 -5.84 -13.76 12.34
CA PRO A 13 -5.36 -15.09 12.69
C PRO A 13 -4.99 -15.97 11.49
N ARG A 14 -5.47 -15.62 10.30
CA ARG A 14 -5.12 -16.25 9.03
C ARG A 14 -3.90 -15.60 8.35
N CYS A 15 -3.18 -14.67 8.95
CA CYS A 15 -2.01 -14.08 8.30
C CYS A 15 -0.86 -15.09 8.14
N ASN A 16 0.07 -14.81 7.23
CA ASN A 16 1.37 -15.45 7.26
C ASN A 16 2.19 -14.84 8.42
N ARG A 17 2.36 -15.60 9.51
CA ARG A 17 3.02 -15.12 10.73
C ARG A 17 4.46 -14.67 10.48
N SER A 18 5.23 -15.44 9.69
CA SER A 18 6.61 -15.09 9.36
C SER A 18 6.70 -13.79 8.57
N LEU A 19 5.76 -13.58 7.63
CA LEU A 19 5.66 -12.32 6.90
C LEU A 19 5.36 -11.16 7.86
N VAL A 20 4.36 -11.29 8.75
CA VAL A 20 4.03 -10.25 9.73
C VAL A 20 5.23 -9.92 10.63
N ILE A 21 5.90 -10.93 11.19
CA ILE A 21 7.10 -10.75 12.01
C ILE A 21 8.18 -9.98 11.25
N SER A 22 8.36 -10.28 9.95
CA SER A 22 9.36 -9.59 9.12
C SER A 22 8.97 -8.16 8.72
N LEU A 23 7.68 -7.83 8.65
CA LEU A 23 7.19 -6.50 8.30
C LEU A 23 7.25 -5.52 9.48
N VAL A 24 6.97 -5.99 10.70
CA VAL A 24 6.81 -5.12 11.89
C VAL A 24 8.01 -4.22 12.18
N PRO A 25 9.29 -4.67 12.09
CA PRO A 25 10.43 -3.79 12.28
C PRO A 25 10.42 -2.60 11.32
N PHE A 26 10.12 -2.83 10.04
CA PHE A 26 10.06 -1.78 9.03
C PHE A 26 8.81 -0.91 9.14
N LEU A 27 7.67 -1.47 9.55
CA LEU A 27 6.48 -0.68 9.86
C LEU A 27 6.76 0.31 11.00
N ASN A 28 7.38 -0.16 12.07
CA ASN A 28 7.75 0.71 13.20
C ASN A 28 8.80 1.76 12.84
N LEU A 29 9.70 1.45 11.91
CA LEU A 29 10.73 2.38 11.46
C LEU A 29 10.19 3.43 10.48
N TYR A 30 9.45 3.00 9.45
CA TYR A 30 9.09 3.87 8.33
C TYR A 30 7.77 4.61 8.51
N LEU A 31 6.76 4.04 9.17
CA LEU A 31 5.49 4.75 9.36
C LEU A 31 5.68 6.13 10.04
N PRO A 32 6.35 6.24 11.22
CA PRO A 32 6.55 7.54 11.85
C PRO A 32 7.46 8.46 11.03
N THR A 33 8.46 7.92 10.34
CA THR A 33 9.36 8.73 9.49
C THR A 33 8.62 9.38 8.32
N PHE A 34 7.52 8.78 7.87
CA PHE A 34 6.65 9.31 6.82
C PHE A 34 5.42 10.05 7.38
N GLY A 35 5.39 10.36 8.68
CA GLY A 35 4.28 11.08 9.32
C GLY A 35 3.00 10.26 9.45
N ILE A 36 3.12 8.94 9.58
CA ILE A 36 2.02 8.00 9.82
C ILE A 36 2.16 7.47 11.25
N ASP A 37 1.99 8.33 12.25
CA ASP A 37 2.37 8.05 13.63
C ASP A 37 1.21 8.05 14.63
N THR A 38 0.08 8.66 14.27
CA THR A 38 -1.12 8.67 15.09
C THR A 38 -1.81 7.31 15.06
N LYS A 39 -2.55 6.99 16.13
CA LYS A 39 -3.36 5.76 16.20
C LYS A 39 -4.33 5.65 15.02
N LEU A 40 -4.90 6.77 14.61
CA LEU A 40 -5.90 6.84 13.54
C LEU A 40 -5.28 6.54 12.16
N GLU A 41 -4.15 7.17 11.85
CA GLU A 41 -3.43 6.94 10.60
C GLU A 41 -2.94 5.49 10.49
N ILE A 42 -2.34 4.97 11.57
CA ILE A 42 -1.88 3.58 11.61
C ILE A 42 -3.05 2.61 11.46
N SER A 43 -4.21 2.91 12.05
CA SER A 43 -5.42 2.09 11.91
C SER A 43 -5.91 2.05 10.46
N HIS A 44 -5.95 3.21 9.79
CA HIS A 44 -6.32 3.25 8.38
C HIS A 44 -5.27 2.56 7.49
N PHE A 45 -3.98 2.83 7.70
CA PHE A 45 -2.90 2.22 6.93
C PHE A 45 -2.95 0.68 7.01
N LEU A 46 -2.99 0.13 8.23
CA LEU A 46 -3.01 -1.31 8.44
C LEU A 46 -4.29 -1.97 7.93
N ALA A 47 -5.44 -1.29 7.99
CA ALA A 47 -6.69 -1.80 7.43
C ALA A 47 -6.63 -1.94 5.90
N GLN A 48 -6.05 -0.95 5.23
CA GLN A 48 -5.84 -1.01 3.78
C GLN A 48 -4.79 -2.08 3.43
N ALA A 49 -3.67 -2.10 4.15
CA ALA A 49 -2.60 -3.07 3.97
C ALA A 49 -3.10 -4.50 4.12
N ALA A 50 -3.88 -4.78 5.18
CA ALA A 50 -4.51 -6.07 5.39
C ALA A 50 -5.43 -6.44 4.24
N LYS A 51 -6.22 -5.51 3.69
CA LYS A 51 -7.10 -5.85 2.57
C LYS A 51 -6.33 -6.15 1.28
N GLU A 52 -5.33 -5.35 0.96
CA GLU A 52 -4.55 -5.56 -0.27
C GLU A 52 -3.72 -6.85 -0.22
N THR A 53 -3.28 -7.29 0.96
CA THR A 53 -2.37 -8.44 1.13
C THR A 53 -3.06 -9.75 1.53
N ASP A 54 -4.38 -9.85 1.38
CA ASP A 54 -5.22 -10.94 1.91
C ASP A 54 -4.93 -11.25 3.39
N SER A 55 -5.11 -10.23 4.24
CA SER A 55 -4.82 -10.26 5.68
C SER A 55 -3.35 -10.59 6.00
N PHE A 56 -2.40 -9.96 5.30
CA PHE A 56 -0.96 -10.20 5.44
C PHE A 56 -0.53 -11.64 5.11
N GLN A 57 -1.15 -12.24 4.08
CA GLN A 57 -0.75 -13.53 3.53
C GLN A 57 0.36 -13.39 2.48
N VAL A 58 0.23 -12.39 1.60
CA VAL A 58 1.11 -12.24 0.43
C VAL A 58 1.46 -10.79 0.14
N LEU A 59 2.63 -10.59 -0.45
CA LEU A 59 3.07 -9.32 -1.04
C LEU A 59 3.18 -9.39 -2.57
N LYS A 60 2.71 -10.49 -3.16
CA LYS A 60 2.71 -10.73 -4.60
C LYS A 60 1.33 -11.19 -4.98
N GLU A 61 0.76 -10.56 -5.99
CA GLU A 61 -0.55 -10.87 -6.51
C GLU A 61 -0.67 -12.35 -6.91
N TYR A 62 -1.81 -12.96 -6.59
CA TYR A 62 -2.11 -14.35 -6.94
C TYR A 62 -2.36 -14.56 -8.43
N ALA A 63 -2.98 -13.58 -9.10
CA ALA A 63 -3.21 -13.64 -10.53
C ALA A 63 -1.90 -13.80 -11.30
N SER A 64 -1.99 -14.37 -12.50
CA SER A 64 -0.82 -14.58 -13.36
C SER A 64 -0.19 -13.27 -13.81
N GLY A 65 -0.98 -12.19 -13.89
CA GLY A 65 -0.59 -10.92 -14.52
C GLY A 65 -0.72 -10.91 -16.04
N ALA A 66 -1.20 -12.00 -16.64
CA ALA A 66 -1.39 -12.08 -18.10
C ALA A 66 -2.33 -10.99 -18.64
N ASP A 67 -3.34 -10.61 -17.85
CA ASP A 67 -4.29 -9.54 -18.18
C ASP A 67 -3.65 -8.14 -18.25
N TYR A 68 -2.42 -8.00 -17.74
CA TYR A 68 -1.64 -6.76 -17.83
C TYR A 68 -0.73 -6.71 -19.07
N GLU A 69 -0.63 -7.78 -19.86
CA GLU A 69 0.22 -7.81 -21.04
C GLU A 69 -0.27 -6.79 -22.09
N GLY A 70 0.65 -6.00 -22.65
CA GLY A 70 0.34 -5.00 -23.67
C GLY A 70 -0.39 -3.75 -23.15
N ARG A 71 -0.67 -3.63 -21.84
CA ARG A 71 -1.33 -2.46 -21.24
C ARG A 71 -0.41 -1.23 -21.29
N THR A 72 -0.63 -0.37 -22.28
CA THR A 72 0.16 0.84 -22.52
C THR A 72 0.02 1.87 -21.40
N ASP A 73 -1.15 1.95 -20.75
CA ASP A 73 -1.38 2.81 -19.58
C ASP A 73 -0.56 2.39 -18.35
N LEU A 74 -0.13 1.12 -18.29
CA LEU A 74 0.78 0.57 -17.27
C LEU A 74 2.25 0.56 -17.72
N GLY A 75 2.53 0.98 -18.97
CA GLY A 75 3.84 0.91 -19.60
C GLY A 75 4.30 -0.49 -20.00
N ASN A 76 3.40 -1.48 -20.00
CA ASN A 76 3.71 -2.86 -20.37
C ASN A 76 3.76 -3.00 -21.89
N VAL A 77 4.86 -2.53 -22.49
CA VAL A 77 5.05 -2.47 -23.95
C VAL A 77 6.00 -3.53 -24.49
N TYR A 78 6.71 -4.25 -23.61
CA TYR A 78 7.58 -5.35 -24.00
C TYR A 78 6.94 -6.69 -23.69
N LYS A 79 7.21 -7.69 -24.54
CA LYS A 79 6.70 -9.05 -24.36
C LYS A 79 7.08 -9.60 -22.98
N GLY A 80 6.08 -10.05 -22.22
CA GLY A 80 6.21 -10.64 -20.89
C GLY A 80 6.12 -9.64 -19.74
N ASP A 81 5.91 -8.35 -20.04
CA ASP A 81 5.76 -7.31 -19.01
C ASP A 81 4.56 -7.55 -18.10
N GLY A 82 3.46 -8.10 -18.61
CA GLY A 82 2.26 -8.31 -17.82
C GLY A 82 2.51 -9.21 -16.62
N ILE A 83 3.09 -10.39 -16.86
CA ILE A 83 3.45 -11.35 -15.81
C ILE A 83 4.58 -10.80 -14.94
N LYS A 84 5.59 -10.18 -15.55
CA LYS A 84 6.78 -9.67 -14.86
C LYS A 84 6.41 -8.56 -13.87
N PHE A 85 5.55 -7.63 -14.26
CA PHE A 85 5.16 -6.45 -13.47
C PHE A 85 3.74 -6.57 -12.93
N LYS A 86 3.29 -7.78 -12.59
CA LYS A 86 2.07 -7.97 -11.80
C LYS A 86 2.19 -7.34 -10.41
N GLY A 87 1.12 -7.34 -9.63
CA GLY A 87 1.07 -6.66 -8.34
C GLY A 87 2.15 -7.13 -7.35
N HIS A 88 2.96 -6.18 -6.86
CA HIS A 88 3.95 -6.39 -5.80
C HIS A 88 3.84 -5.34 -4.67
N GLY A 89 4.21 -5.75 -3.46
CA GLY A 89 4.23 -4.92 -2.25
C GLY A 89 2.87 -4.82 -1.54
N ILE A 90 2.80 -4.01 -0.49
CA ILE A 90 1.61 -3.91 0.37
C ILE A 90 0.41 -3.32 -0.38
N PHE A 91 0.63 -2.33 -1.26
CA PHE A 91 -0.44 -1.68 -2.04
C PHE A 91 -0.41 -2.04 -3.54
N MET A 92 0.07 -3.25 -3.87
CA MET A 92 -0.04 -3.86 -5.20
C MET A 92 0.42 -2.97 -6.36
N THR A 93 1.68 -2.52 -6.32
CA THR A 93 2.33 -1.82 -7.44
C THR A 93 2.28 -2.70 -8.68
N THR A 94 1.63 -2.24 -9.74
CA THR A 94 1.34 -3.03 -10.95
C THR A 94 1.74 -2.24 -12.20
N GLY A 95 2.41 -2.88 -13.15
CA GLY A 95 2.87 -2.26 -14.40
C GLY A 95 4.31 -1.79 -14.37
N ARG A 96 5.00 -1.87 -15.51
CA ARG A 96 6.40 -1.46 -15.68
C ARG A 96 6.64 -0.02 -15.23
N THR A 97 5.80 0.91 -15.66
CA THR A 97 5.96 2.34 -15.33
C THR A 97 5.89 2.55 -13.82
N ASN A 98 4.92 1.91 -13.16
CA ASN A 98 4.73 2.08 -11.72
C ASN A 98 5.88 1.44 -10.91
N HIS A 99 6.43 0.32 -11.37
CA HIS A 99 7.62 -0.27 -10.76
C HIS A 99 8.86 0.62 -10.91
N ALA A 100 9.09 1.20 -12.10
CA ALA A 100 10.19 2.15 -12.31
C ALA A 100 10.07 3.35 -11.36
N ILE A 101 8.88 3.93 -11.27
CA ILE A 101 8.59 5.07 -10.39
C ILE A 101 8.83 4.69 -8.92
N ALA A 102 8.33 3.53 -8.48
CA ALA A 102 8.51 3.07 -7.10
C ALA A 102 10.00 2.88 -6.75
N GLY A 103 10.76 2.19 -7.62
CA GLY A 103 12.19 1.97 -7.41
C GLY A 103 12.98 3.28 -7.39
N LYS A 104 12.68 4.21 -8.31
CA LYS A 104 13.30 5.53 -8.33
C LYS A 104 13.05 6.30 -7.03
N LYS A 105 11.80 6.34 -6.56
CA LYS A 105 11.46 7.07 -5.32
C LYS A 105 12.09 6.46 -4.07
N ILE A 106 12.25 5.14 -4.02
CA ILE A 106 13.00 4.48 -2.95
C ILE A 106 14.49 4.87 -3.05
N TYR A 107 15.08 4.80 -4.24
CA TYR A 107 16.48 5.15 -4.46
C TYR A 107 16.82 6.60 -4.08
N GLU A 108 15.92 7.54 -4.38
CA GLU A 108 16.12 8.98 -4.13
C GLU A 108 15.84 9.39 -2.67
N ASN A 109 15.31 8.50 -1.84
CA ASN A 109 14.91 8.85 -0.48
C ASN A 109 15.96 8.42 0.56
N ASP A 110 16.58 9.42 1.21
CA ASP A 110 17.65 9.22 2.19
C ASP A 110 17.26 8.44 3.44
N VAL A 111 15.96 8.38 3.78
CA VAL A 111 15.43 7.65 4.93
C VAL A 111 15.79 6.16 4.89
N PHE A 112 15.97 5.60 3.69
CA PHE A 112 16.28 4.18 3.51
C PHE A 112 17.78 3.86 3.58
N GLY A 113 18.63 4.85 3.91
CA GLY A 113 20.06 4.67 4.06
C GLY A 113 20.72 4.13 2.78
N GLU A 114 21.78 3.35 2.97
CA GLU A 114 22.57 2.76 1.87
C GLU A 114 21.87 1.60 1.17
N ASP A 115 20.96 0.89 1.87
CA ASP A 115 20.22 -0.26 1.33
C ASP A 115 19.45 0.11 0.05
N ARG A 116 19.00 1.37 -0.06
CA ARG A 116 18.27 1.87 -1.24
C ARG A 116 19.08 1.78 -2.53
N LYS A 117 20.41 1.66 -2.45
CA LYS A 117 21.29 1.47 -3.62
C LYS A 117 21.02 0.16 -4.36
N VAL A 118 20.28 -0.78 -3.77
CA VAL A 118 19.74 -1.95 -4.49
C VAL A 118 18.88 -1.54 -5.70
N PHE A 119 18.32 -0.33 -5.73
CA PHE A 119 17.51 0.20 -6.83
C PHE A 119 18.30 0.98 -7.89
N VAL A 120 19.64 1.05 -7.78
CA VAL A 120 20.49 1.76 -8.76
C VAL A 120 20.29 1.24 -10.19
N ASN A 121 20.46 2.09 -11.19
CA ASN A 121 20.40 1.72 -12.61
C ASN A 121 19.13 0.93 -13.00
N ASP A 122 17.98 1.37 -12.48
CA ASP A 122 16.68 0.74 -12.71
C ASP A 122 16.65 -0.76 -12.41
N THR A 123 17.38 -1.21 -11.38
CA THR A 123 17.41 -2.63 -10.97
C THR A 123 16.00 -3.19 -10.75
N ILE A 124 15.04 -2.35 -10.35
CA ILE A 124 13.63 -2.72 -10.22
C ILE A 124 12.97 -3.21 -11.50
N LEU A 125 13.44 -2.77 -12.67
CA LEU A 125 12.93 -3.24 -13.96
C LEU A 125 13.45 -4.63 -14.31
N LYS A 126 14.53 -5.07 -13.66
CA LYS A 126 15.07 -6.43 -13.76
C LYS A 126 14.46 -7.33 -12.69
N HIS A 127 14.33 -6.81 -11.47
CA HIS A 127 13.91 -7.51 -10.25
C HIS A 127 12.69 -6.85 -9.59
N PRO A 128 11.49 -6.85 -10.22
CA PRO A 128 10.28 -6.25 -9.65
C PRO A 128 9.87 -6.87 -8.31
N GLU A 129 10.24 -8.14 -8.08
CA GLU A 129 10.03 -8.87 -6.82
C GLU A 129 10.75 -8.26 -5.62
N LEU A 130 11.67 -7.30 -5.81
CA LEU A 130 12.26 -6.54 -4.71
C LEU A 130 11.17 -5.86 -3.87
N LEU A 131 10.06 -5.40 -4.46
CA LEU A 131 8.93 -4.84 -3.70
C LEU A 131 8.19 -5.86 -2.82
N CYS A 132 8.48 -7.16 -2.95
CA CYS A 132 7.98 -8.19 -2.03
C CYS A 132 8.90 -8.43 -0.84
N GLN A 133 10.08 -7.83 -0.79
CA GLN A 133 10.91 -7.89 0.41
C GLN A 133 10.30 -6.99 1.49
N PRO A 134 10.27 -7.40 2.78
CA PRO A 134 9.55 -6.67 3.83
C PRO A 134 9.90 -5.18 3.93
N GLN A 135 11.19 -4.85 3.85
CA GLN A 135 11.67 -3.45 3.84
C GLN A 135 11.05 -2.63 2.72
N TRP A 136 11.14 -3.12 1.48
CA TRP A 136 10.71 -2.41 0.28
C TRP A 136 9.19 -2.41 0.10
N ALA A 137 8.52 -3.44 0.61
CA ALA A 137 7.06 -3.52 0.66
C ALA A 137 6.49 -2.42 1.58
N VAL A 138 7.11 -2.19 2.74
CA VAL A 138 6.73 -1.08 3.63
C VAL A 138 7.16 0.26 3.05
N ALA A 139 8.38 0.38 2.53
CA ALA A 139 8.89 1.63 1.93
C ALA A 139 7.99 2.15 0.81
N SER A 140 7.66 1.29 -0.17
CA SER A 140 6.78 1.65 -1.27
C SER A 140 5.37 2.02 -0.80
N ALA A 141 4.87 1.37 0.25
CA ALA A 141 3.57 1.68 0.84
C ALA A 141 3.53 3.04 1.55
N CYS A 142 4.58 3.38 2.30
CA CYS A 142 4.72 4.71 2.93
C CYS A 142 4.82 5.82 1.89
N ILE A 143 5.61 5.62 0.82
CA ILE A 143 5.71 6.58 -0.29
C ILE A 143 4.35 6.75 -0.95
N PHE A 144 3.65 5.67 -1.29
CA PHE A 144 2.31 5.74 -1.86
C PHE A 144 1.35 6.51 -0.96
N TRP A 145 1.38 6.23 0.35
CA TRP A 145 0.53 6.89 1.34
C TRP A 145 0.74 8.40 1.38
N LEU A 146 2.01 8.82 1.40
CA LEU A 146 2.42 10.22 1.37
C LEU A 146 1.97 10.91 0.08
N GLU A 147 2.23 10.31 -1.08
CA GLU A 147 1.91 10.91 -2.38
C GLU A 147 0.42 11.01 -2.67
N LYS A 148 -0.36 10.08 -2.12
CA LYS A 148 -1.83 10.13 -2.19
C LYS A 148 -2.42 11.05 -1.14
N ASP A 149 -1.59 11.64 -0.28
CA ASP A 149 -2.00 12.53 0.81
C ASP A 149 -3.10 11.89 1.66
N LEU A 150 -2.84 10.66 2.12
CA LEU A 150 -3.84 9.85 2.84
C LEU A 150 -3.91 10.19 4.33
N SER A 151 -2.81 10.65 4.93
CA SER A 151 -2.80 11.14 6.31
C SER A 151 -3.77 12.31 6.51
N ASN A 152 -3.86 13.25 5.55
CA ASN A 152 -4.82 14.35 5.63
C ASN A 152 -6.30 13.91 5.61
N LEU A 153 -6.58 12.69 5.12
CA LEU A 153 -7.92 12.11 5.14
C LEU A 153 -8.24 11.37 6.44
N CYS A 154 -7.25 11.13 7.30
CA CYS A 154 -7.44 10.44 8.57
C CYS A 154 -8.07 11.40 9.59
N LYS A 155 -9.40 11.48 9.57
CA LYS A 155 -10.24 12.23 10.53
C LYS A 155 -11.08 11.28 11.37
N SER A 156 -11.72 11.78 12.43
CA SER A 156 -12.56 10.91 13.27
C SER A 156 -13.75 10.34 12.47
N ASP A 157 -14.30 9.22 12.95
CA ASP A 157 -15.38 8.50 12.25
C ASP A 157 -16.71 9.30 12.14
N VAL A 158 -16.84 10.41 12.86
CA VAL A 158 -18.00 11.31 12.79
C VAL A 158 -17.80 12.47 11.82
N GLU A 159 -16.57 12.69 11.35
CA GLU A 159 -16.23 13.75 10.40
C GLU A 159 -16.35 13.25 8.95
N LEU A 160 -16.74 14.17 8.06
CA LEU A 160 -16.65 13.97 6.62
C LEU A 160 -15.37 14.60 6.08
N VAL A 161 -14.81 13.98 5.05
CA VAL A 161 -13.69 14.51 4.27
C VAL A 161 -14.12 14.70 2.83
N THR A 162 -13.51 15.68 2.15
CA THR A 162 -13.78 15.95 0.74
C THR A 162 -12.68 15.34 -0.14
N ILE A 163 -13.09 14.57 -1.16
CA ILE A 163 -12.22 14.13 -2.25
C ILE A 163 -12.76 14.58 -3.60
N LYS A 164 -11.90 14.70 -4.61
CA LYS A 164 -12.31 14.91 -6.01
C LYS A 164 -12.68 13.59 -6.65
N ARG A 165 -13.85 13.53 -7.30
CA ARG A 165 -14.28 12.36 -8.09
C ARG A 165 -14.89 12.78 -9.42
N LYS A 166 -14.78 11.90 -10.41
CA LYS A 166 -15.50 12.04 -11.67
C LYS A 166 -16.91 11.46 -11.50
N ILE A 167 -17.92 12.31 -11.57
CA ILE A 167 -19.35 11.97 -11.48
C ILE A 167 -19.98 12.46 -12.78
N ASP A 168 -20.62 11.55 -13.53
CA ASP A 168 -21.20 11.83 -14.85
C ASP A 168 -20.26 12.60 -15.79
N GLY A 169 -19.00 12.17 -15.80
CA GLY A 169 -17.96 12.75 -16.66
C GLY A 169 -17.30 14.02 -16.13
N LYS A 170 -17.78 14.62 -15.03
CA LYS A 170 -17.28 15.89 -14.49
C LYS A 170 -16.59 15.72 -13.14
N TRP A 171 -15.54 16.50 -12.89
CA TRP A 171 -14.87 16.53 -11.60
C TRP A 171 -15.68 17.33 -10.58
N SER A 172 -16.09 16.66 -9.50
CA SER A 172 -16.89 17.25 -8.42
C SER A 172 -16.23 16.99 -7.07
N ASN A 173 -16.51 17.86 -6.09
CA ASN A 173 -16.27 17.57 -4.69
C ASN A 173 -17.23 16.47 -4.24
N TYR A 174 -16.71 15.49 -3.51
CA TYR A 174 -17.48 14.38 -2.97
C TYR A 174 -17.11 14.22 -1.50
N GLU A 175 -18.09 14.40 -0.63
CA GLU A 175 -17.96 14.23 0.81
C GLU A 175 -18.26 12.78 1.19
N CYS A 176 -17.39 12.18 1.98
CA CYS A 176 -17.60 10.86 2.55
C CYS A 176 -16.77 10.66 3.81
N TYR A 177 -17.00 9.55 4.50
CA TYR A 177 -16.20 9.22 5.68
C TYR A 177 -14.74 8.86 5.30
N PRO A 178 -13.77 9.14 6.19
CA PRO A 178 -12.34 8.83 6.01
C PRO A 178 -12.05 7.46 5.42
N ILE A 179 -12.63 6.40 5.99
CA ILE A 179 -12.40 5.03 5.53
C ILE A 179 -12.84 4.82 4.07
N GLU A 180 -13.89 5.50 3.63
CA GLU A 180 -14.34 5.45 2.23
C GLU A 180 -13.38 6.21 1.31
N ALA A 181 -13.04 7.45 1.69
CA ALA A 181 -12.14 8.30 0.93
C ALA A 181 -10.78 7.61 0.69
N ILE A 182 -10.20 7.04 1.75
CA ILE A 182 -8.93 6.31 1.70
C ILE A 182 -9.08 5.04 0.85
N SER A 183 -10.15 4.25 1.02
CA SER A 183 -10.36 3.03 0.22
C SER A 183 -10.44 3.34 -1.28
N ARG A 184 -11.11 4.44 -1.66
CA ARG A 184 -11.18 4.90 -3.04
C ARG A 184 -9.84 5.33 -3.60
N LYS A 185 -8.99 6.00 -2.80
CA LYS A 185 -7.65 6.39 -3.24
C LYS A 185 -6.67 5.22 -3.33
N VAL A 186 -6.85 4.18 -2.52
CA VAL A 186 -6.02 2.96 -2.54
C VAL A 186 -6.40 2.04 -3.71
N ASN A 187 -7.69 1.73 -3.88
CA ASN A 187 -8.14 0.71 -4.84
C ASN A 187 -8.80 1.31 -6.09
N GLY A 188 -8.96 2.63 -6.18
CA GLY A 188 -9.69 3.29 -7.26
C GLY A 188 -11.22 3.15 -7.16
N GLY A 189 -11.73 2.52 -6.09
CA GLY A 189 -13.15 2.20 -5.92
C GLY A 189 -13.46 1.67 -4.52
N LEU A 190 -14.55 0.93 -4.39
CA LEU A 190 -14.99 0.32 -3.12
C LEU A 190 -14.88 -1.21 -3.11
N ASN A 191 -14.05 -1.77 -3.99
CA ASN A 191 -13.83 -3.21 -4.00
C ASN A 191 -13.27 -3.65 -2.64
N GLY A 192 -14.01 -4.56 -2.00
CA GLY A 192 -13.67 -5.07 -0.68
C GLY A 192 -13.82 -4.06 0.47
N PHE A 193 -14.63 -3.02 0.30
CA PHE A 193 -14.82 -1.97 1.31
C PHE A 193 -15.34 -2.48 2.66
N SER A 194 -16.22 -3.48 2.67
CA SER A 194 -16.73 -4.09 3.92
C SER A 194 -15.60 -4.66 4.77
N ASP A 195 -14.62 -5.33 4.15
CA ASP A 195 -13.45 -5.87 4.85
C ASP A 195 -12.57 -4.76 5.40
N ARG A 196 -12.32 -3.70 4.60
CA ARG A 196 -11.55 -2.53 5.04
C ARG A 196 -12.16 -1.87 6.28
N LYS A 197 -13.50 -1.69 6.29
CA LYS A 197 -14.22 -1.17 7.47
C LYS A 197 -14.09 -2.10 8.66
N LEU A 198 -14.22 -3.42 8.46
CA LEU A 198 -14.07 -4.40 9.52
C LEU A 198 -12.66 -4.37 10.12
N PHE A 199 -11.62 -4.36 9.28
CA PHE A 199 -10.23 -4.33 9.71
C PHE A 199 -9.91 -3.04 10.46
N TYR A 200 -10.33 -1.90 9.92
CA TYR A 200 -10.18 -0.60 10.57
C TYR A 200 -10.80 -0.59 11.98
N ARG A 201 -12.04 -1.07 12.13
CA ARG A 201 -12.72 -1.17 13.44
C ARG A 201 -11.98 -2.04 14.43
N LYS A 202 -11.41 -3.17 13.99
CA LYS A 202 -10.62 -4.05 14.87
C LYS A 202 -9.34 -3.38 15.35
N ILE A 203 -8.66 -2.65 14.45
CA ILE A 203 -7.36 -2.02 14.76
C ILE A 203 -7.55 -0.75 15.61
N SER A 204 -8.60 0.04 15.37
CA SER A 204 -8.86 1.26 16.13
C SER A 204 -9.15 1.00 17.63
N GLN A 205 -9.53 -0.23 17.97
CA GLN A 205 -9.74 -0.70 19.34
C GLN A 205 -8.46 -1.16 20.04
N TRP A 206 -7.30 -1.18 19.37
CA TRP A 206 -6.04 -1.55 20.02
C TRP A 206 -5.72 -0.58 21.16
N SER A 207 -5.33 -1.13 22.31
CA SER A 207 -4.85 -0.41 23.47
C SER A 207 -3.40 0.01 23.29
#